data_AF-A0A8X8GC23-F1
#
_entry.id   AF-A0A8X8GC23-F1
#
_cell.length_a   1.000
_cell.length_b   1.000
_cell.length_c   1.000
_cell.angle_alpha   90.00
_cell.angle_beta   90.00
_cell.angle_gamma   90.00
#
_symmetry.space_group_name_H-M   'P 1'
#
loop_
_entity.id
_entity.type
_entity.pdbx_description
1 polymer ?
#
loop_
_entity_poly.entity_id
_entity_poly.type
_entity_poly.pdbx_seq_one_letter_code
_entity_poly.pdbx_strand_id
1 'polypeptide(L)'
;MNASELESLFGTDDAMGVVFDPCANYGEGGSVFGDGTNAITCTNYAWQVKRRLSTHAVQVVGFSNDDNPDCDAVREEWHMGGHDFAIVDHRFLVDTWVRLVECAREKIVYDLDQDGDIQEACKTYGNPKNWVEIDRDKGFTKFTDTSGGCDNMIQKFNLR
;
A
#
# COMPACT_ATOMS: atom_id res chain seq x y z
N MET A 1 3.33 16.26 -7.15
CA MET A 1 1.98 15.83 -6.78
C MET A 1 1.76 16.15 -5.30
N ASN A 2 0.53 16.34 -4.84
CA ASN A 2 0.18 16.49 -3.43
C ASN A 2 -0.84 15.42 -2.98
N ALA A 3 -1.07 15.31 -1.67
CA ALA A 3 -1.96 14.31 -1.10
C ALA A 3 -3.40 14.38 -1.64
N SER A 4 -3.96 15.59 -1.83
CA SER A 4 -5.32 15.77 -2.35
C SER A 4 -5.45 15.37 -3.83
N GLU A 5 -4.38 15.53 -4.62
CA GLU A 5 -4.33 15.05 -6.00
C GLU A 5 -4.33 13.51 -6.04
N LEU A 6 -3.51 12.86 -5.21
CA LEU A 6 -3.47 11.40 -5.08
C LEU A 6 -4.83 10.84 -4.61
N GLU A 7 -5.41 11.47 -3.59
CA GLU A 7 -6.74 11.17 -3.06
C GLU A 7 -7.81 11.24 -4.16
N SER A 8 -7.77 12.27 -5.01
CA SER A 8 -8.73 12.40 -6.13
C SER A 8 -8.52 11.35 -7.21
N LEU A 9 -7.29 10.88 -7.43
CA LEU A 9 -6.96 9.88 -8.44
C LEU A 9 -7.33 8.46 -8.00
N PHE A 10 -7.35 8.19 -6.70
CA PHE A 10 -7.43 6.82 -6.18
C PHE A 10 -8.51 6.62 -5.11
N GLY A 11 -9.27 7.64 -4.72
CA GLY A 11 -10.17 7.59 -3.56
C GLY A 11 -11.52 6.92 -3.78
N THR A 12 -11.83 6.45 -5.00
CA THR A 12 -13.12 5.83 -5.35
C THR A 12 -12.92 4.68 -6.35
N ASP A 13 -13.87 3.74 -6.38
CA ASP A 13 -13.87 2.64 -7.37
C ASP A 13 -13.85 3.16 -8.81
N ASP A 14 -14.65 4.19 -9.11
CA ASP A 14 -14.67 4.84 -10.42
C ASP A 14 -13.31 5.43 -10.80
N ALA A 15 -12.64 6.12 -9.87
CA ALA A 15 -11.31 6.70 -10.10
C ALA A 15 -10.23 5.62 -10.32
N MET A 16 -10.36 4.49 -9.61
CA MET A 16 -9.53 3.30 -9.77
C MET A 16 -9.87 2.48 -11.03
N GLY A 17 -10.98 2.77 -11.70
CA GLY A 17 -11.45 2.03 -12.87
C GLY A 17 -11.93 0.61 -12.53
N VAL A 18 -12.48 0.42 -11.32
CA VAL A 18 -13.06 -0.85 -10.88
C VAL A 18 -14.40 -1.06 -11.58
N VAL A 19 -14.61 -2.25 -12.13
CA VAL A 19 -15.87 -2.65 -12.76
C VAL A 19 -16.29 -4.03 -12.28
N PHE A 20 -17.60 -4.31 -12.30
CA PHE A 20 -18.10 -5.65 -12.09
C PHE A 20 -18.04 -6.46 -13.39
N ASP A 21 -17.34 -7.59 -13.37
CA ASP A 21 -17.31 -8.57 -14.45
C ASP A 21 -18.08 -9.83 -14.02
N PRO A 22 -19.23 -10.17 -14.65
CA PRO A 22 -19.99 -11.37 -14.32
C PRO A 22 -19.28 -12.69 -14.71
N CYS A 23 -18.23 -12.63 -15.53
CA CYS A 23 -17.45 -13.79 -15.94
C CYS A 23 -16.21 -14.03 -15.07
N ALA A 24 -15.86 -13.11 -14.17
CA ALA A 24 -14.75 -13.27 -13.24
C ALA A 24 -14.98 -14.46 -12.28
N ASN A 25 -13.91 -14.92 -11.62
CA ASN A 25 -13.95 -16.00 -10.63
C ASN A 25 -14.68 -17.26 -11.13
N TYR A 26 -14.27 -17.79 -12.29
CA TYR A 26 -14.87 -18.97 -12.91
C TYR A 26 -16.39 -18.84 -13.20
N GLY A 27 -16.87 -17.62 -13.41
CA GLY A 27 -18.28 -17.32 -13.73
C GLY A 27 -19.16 -17.00 -12.52
N GLU A 28 -18.58 -16.87 -11.32
CA GLU A 28 -19.29 -16.38 -10.13
C GLU A 28 -19.44 -14.85 -10.12
N GLY A 29 -18.68 -14.17 -10.97
CA GLY A 29 -18.62 -12.72 -11.04
C GLY A 29 -17.66 -12.12 -10.01
N GLY A 30 -17.30 -10.86 -10.21
CA GLY A 30 -16.41 -10.16 -9.29
C GLY A 30 -16.02 -8.75 -9.75
N SER A 31 -15.58 -7.94 -8.79
CA SER A 31 -14.97 -6.65 -9.07
C SER A 31 -13.55 -6.83 -9.59
N VAL A 32 -13.25 -6.23 -10.74
CA VAL A 32 -11.96 -6.32 -11.43
C VAL A 32 -11.47 -4.95 -11.87
N PHE A 33 -10.17 -4.83 -12.04
CA PHE A 33 -9.55 -3.69 -12.71
C PHE A 33 -9.54 -3.87 -14.24
N GLY A 34 -9.26 -2.80 -14.97
CA GLY A 34 -9.15 -2.83 -16.43
C GLY A 34 -8.06 -3.77 -16.99
N ASP A 35 -7.12 -4.24 -16.16
CA ASP A 35 -6.14 -5.27 -16.53
C ASP A 35 -6.58 -6.71 -16.19
N GLY A 36 -7.83 -6.89 -15.75
CA GLY A 36 -8.44 -8.18 -15.40
C GLY A 36 -8.06 -8.73 -14.02
N THR A 37 -7.25 -8.00 -13.24
CA THR A 37 -6.90 -8.42 -11.87
C THR A 37 -8.04 -8.13 -10.90
N ASN A 38 -8.17 -8.96 -9.85
CA ASN A 38 -9.24 -8.83 -8.85
C ASN A 38 -9.10 -7.55 -8.03
N ALA A 39 -10.17 -6.76 -7.98
CA ALA A 39 -10.30 -5.53 -7.19
C ALA A 39 -10.76 -5.79 -5.75
N ILE A 40 -10.26 -6.88 -5.16
CA ILE A 40 -10.42 -7.20 -3.73
C ILE A 40 -9.07 -7.52 -3.07
N THR A 41 -7.97 -7.53 -3.83
CA THR A 41 -6.63 -7.86 -3.35
C THR A 41 -5.83 -6.57 -3.15
N CYS A 42 -5.31 -6.35 -1.94
CA CYS A 42 -4.54 -5.14 -1.59
C CYS A 42 -3.34 -4.92 -2.53
N THR A 43 -2.59 -5.98 -2.84
CA THR A 43 -1.46 -5.93 -3.79
C THR A 43 -1.88 -5.38 -5.16
N ASN A 44 -3.06 -5.76 -5.67
CA ASN A 44 -3.53 -5.29 -6.98
C ASN A 44 -3.82 -3.78 -6.97
N TYR A 45 -4.41 -3.25 -5.89
CA TYR A 45 -4.60 -1.80 -5.72
C TYR A 45 -3.26 -1.05 -5.77
N ALA A 46 -2.25 -1.50 -5.02
CA ALA A 46 -0.92 -0.89 -5.03
C ALA A 46 -0.28 -0.92 -6.44
N TRP A 47 -0.45 -2.01 -7.18
CA TRP A 47 -0.02 -2.09 -8.58
C TRP A 47 -0.77 -1.15 -9.51
N GLN A 48 -2.07 -0.90 -9.30
CA GLN A 48 -2.81 0.08 -10.10
C GLN A 48 -2.27 1.50 -9.87
N VAL A 49 -1.92 1.87 -8.63
CA VAL A 49 -1.26 3.16 -8.33
C VAL A 49 0.04 3.29 -9.15
N LYS A 50 0.89 2.25 -9.09
CA LYS A 50 2.16 2.21 -9.85
C LYS A 50 1.95 2.31 -11.36
N ARG A 51 0.96 1.61 -11.92
CA ARG A 51 0.63 1.67 -13.35
C ARG A 51 0.15 3.06 -13.75
N ARG A 52 -0.74 3.66 -12.94
CA ARG A 52 -1.36 4.96 -13.23
C ARG A 52 -0.34 6.10 -13.18
N LEU A 53 0.63 6.02 -12.27
CA LEU A 53 1.69 7.02 -12.09
C LEU A 53 3.00 6.61 -12.77
N SER A 54 2.94 6.14 -14.02
CA SER A 54 4.11 5.62 -14.77
C SER A 54 5.28 6.58 -14.92
N THR A 55 5.07 7.89 -14.72
CA THR A 55 6.12 8.93 -14.75
C THR A 55 6.70 9.26 -13.37
N HIS A 56 6.23 8.61 -12.30
CA HIS A 56 6.65 8.82 -10.92
C HIS A 56 7.41 7.61 -10.40
N ALA A 57 8.21 7.82 -9.35
CA ALA A 57 8.86 6.73 -8.65
C ALA A 57 7.83 6.06 -7.74
N VAL A 58 7.36 4.85 -8.10
CA VAL A 58 6.40 4.10 -7.27
C VAL A 58 6.96 2.75 -6.88
N GLN A 59 7.03 2.52 -5.57
CA GLN A 59 7.36 1.22 -4.97
C GLN A 59 6.07 0.58 -4.46
N VAL A 60 5.88 -0.71 -4.77
CA VAL A 60 4.85 -1.51 -4.12
C VAL A 60 5.54 -2.20 -2.95
N VAL A 61 5.08 -1.93 -1.74
CA VAL A 61 5.66 -2.47 -0.51
C VAL A 61 4.57 -3.11 0.32
N GLY A 62 4.97 -3.96 1.24
CA GLY A 62 4.06 -4.54 2.22
C GLY A 62 4.79 -5.04 3.45
N PHE A 63 4.04 -5.58 4.39
CA PHE A 63 4.58 -6.21 5.59
C PHE A 63 3.84 -7.50 5.93
N SER A 64 4.52 -8.39 6.66
CA SER A 64 3.89 -9.56 7.28
C SER A 64 3.30 -9.19 8.64
N ASN A 65 2.15 -9.77 8.99
CA ASN A 65 1.53 -9.59 10.32
C ASN A 65 2.50 -9.96 11.46
N ASP A 66 3.34 -10.97 11.25
CA ASP A 66 4.32 -11.43 12.26
C ASP A 66 5.43 -10.41 12.53
N ASP A 67 5.77 -9.58 11.54
CA ASP A 67 6.82 -8.57 11.67
C ASP A 67 6.28 -7.26 12.28
N ASN A 68 4.96 -6.99 12.19
CA ASN A 68 4.28 -5.82 12.75
C ASN A 68 3.04 -6.18 13.59
N PRO A 69 3.15 -7.04 14.63
CA PRO A 69 1.98 -7.61 15.31
C PRO A 69 1.11 -6.59 16.06
N ASP A 70 1.68 -5.44 16.42
CA ASP A 70 1.03 -4.45 17.27
C ASP A 70 0.37 -3.29 16.50
N CYS A 71 0.51 -3.23 15.17
CA CYS A 71 -0.12 -2.17 14.39
C CYS A 71 -1.63 -2.38 14.26
N ASP A 72 -2.36 -1.30 13.97
CA ASP A 72 -3.81 -1.36 13.89
C ASP A 72 -4.29 -2.37 12.82
N ALA A 73 -3.63 -2.42 11.64
CA ALA A 73 -4.00 -3.34 10.57
C ALA A 73 -3.98 -4.82 10.99
N VAL A 74 -3.04 -5.21 11.85
CA VAL A 74 -2.96 -6.60 12.37
C VAL A 74 -3.95 -6.82 13.49
N ARG A 75 -4.05 -5.88 14.43
CA ARG A 75 -4.94 -5.99 15.60
C ARG A 75 -6.43 -5.97 15.23
N GLU A 76 -6.75 -5.29 14.13
CA GLU A 76 -8.10 -5.21 13.55
C GLU A 76 -8.34 -6.30 12.50
N GLU A 77 -7.37 -7.20 12.30
CA GLU A 77 -7.49 -8.39 11.45
C GLU A 77 -7.85 -8.11 9.97
N TRP A 78 -7.39 -6.99 9.41
CA TRP A 78 -7.77 -6.56 8.05
C TRP A 78 -7.49 -7.61 6.97
N HIS A 79 -6.34 -8.27 7.03
CA HIS A 79 -5.99 -9.30 6.07
C HIS A 79 -5.05 -10.35 6.68
N MET A 80 -5.29 -11.62 6.31
CA MET A 80 -4.46 -12.72 6.77
C MET A 80 -3.08 -12.65 6.13
N GLY A 81 -2.04 -12.61 6.97
CA GLY A 81 -0.64 -12.77 6.56
C GLY A 81 0.10 -11.48 6.24
N GLY A 82 -0.58 -10.36 6.01
CA GLY A 82 0.07 -9.09 5.70
C GLY A 82 -0.81 -8.12 4.94
N HIS A 83 -0.23 -6.96 4.63
CA HIS A 83 -0.89 -5.92 3.84
C HIS A 83 0.10 -5.17 2.94
N ASP A 84 -0.36 -4.81 1.73
CA ASP A 84 0.45 -4.18 0.69
C ASP A 84 -0.14 -2.82 0.28
N PHE A 85 0.74 -1.86 0.01
CA PHE A 85 0.41 -0.48 -0.39
C PHE A 85 1.50 0.12 -1.29
N ALA A 86 1.26 1.32 -1.82
CA ALA A 86 2.20 2.02 -2.67
C ALA A 86 2.93 3.14 -1.93
N ILE A 87 4.24 3.30 -2.18
CA ILE A 87 5.00 4.49 -1.82
C ILE A 87 5.31 5.26 -3.11
N VAL A 88 4.82 6.51 -3.20
CA VAL A 88 4.97 7.40 -4.35
C VAL A 88 5.98 8.50 -4.05
N ASP A 89 6.93 8.69 -4.96
CA ASP A 89 8.00 9.70 -4.90
C ASP A 89 8.76 9.70 -3.57
N HIS A 90 8.92 8.51 -2.97
CA HIS A 90 9.53 8.29 -1.65
C HIS A 90 8.89 9.08 -0.50
N ARG A 91 7.66 9.56 -0.68
CA ARG A 91 7.01 10.50 0.25
C ARG A 91 5.60 10.10 0.62
N PHE A 92 4.77 9.72 -0.36
CA PHE A 92 3.37 9.45 -0.08
C PHE A 92 3.12 7.95 0.05
N LEU A 93 2.59 7.52 1.20
CA LEU A 93 1.94 6.22 1.31
C LEU A 93 0.54 6.34 0.74
N VAL A 94 0.18 5.46 -0.19
CA VAL A 94 -1.15 5.39 -0.81
C VAL A 94 -1.68 3.98 -0.62
N ASP A 95 -2.77 3.88 0.15
CA ASP A 95 -3.52 2.66 0.36
C ASP A 95 -5.00 2.91 0.17
N THR A 96 -5.48 2.63 -1.03
CA THR A 96 -6.90 2.75 -1.37
C THR A 96 -7.74 1.58 -0.87
N TRP A 97 -7.12 0.41 -0.72
CA TRP A 97 -7.83 -0.84 -0.41
C TRP A 97 -8.49 -0.77 0.96
N VAL A 98 -7.81 -0.15 1.95
CA VAL A 98 -8.33 0.02 3.31
C VAL A 98 -9.65 0.78 3.38
N ARG A 99 -9.90 1.70 2.44
CA ARG A 99 -11.19 2.41 2.34
C ARG A 99 -12.21 1.62 1.54
N LEU A 100 -11.84 1.22 0.32
CA LEU A 100 -12.82 0.73 -0.66
C LEU A 100 -13.23 -0.72 -0.47
N VAL A 101 -12.37 -1.53 0.14
CA VAL A 101 -12.63 -2.95 0.35
C VAL A 101 -12.84 -3.23 1.83
N GLU A 102 -11.88 -2.86 2.66
CA GLU A 102 -11.93 -3.16 4.10
C GLU A 102 -12.86 -2.24 4.89
N CYS A 103 -13.12 -1.03 4.38
CA CYS A 103 -13.87 0.01 5.08
C CYS A 103 -13.28 0.38 6.46
N ALA A 104 -12.00 0.12 6.72
CA ALA A 104 -11.37 0.31 8.03
C ALA A 104 -10.84 1.72 8.25
N ARG A 105 -10.48 2.44 7.19
CA ARG A 105 -9.97 3.81 7.27
C ARG A 105 -10.58 4.67 6.18
N GLU A 106 -10.96 5.89 6.57
CA GLU A 106 -11.28 6.92 5.59
C GLU A 106 -9.98 7.37 4.92
N LYS A 107 -8.96 7.86 5.62
CA LYS A 107 -7.74 8.37 4.97
C LYS A 107 -6.98 7.29 4.16
N ILE A 108 -6.70 7.58 2.89
CA ILE A 108 -5.96 6.66 1.99
C ILE A 108 -4.57 7.17 1.59
N VAL A 109 -4.28 8.46 1.80
CA VAL A 109 -2.96 9.06 1.50
C VAL A 109 -2.33 9.63 2.77
N TYR A 110 -1.08 9.29 3.01
CA TYR A 110 -0.26 9.82 4.10
C TYR A 110 1.00 10.46 3.52
N ASP A 111 1.22 11.73 3.85
CA ASP A 111 2.45 12.46 3.52
C ASP A 111 3.53 12.16 4.58
N LEU A 112 4.47 11.27 4.28
CA LEU A 112 5.46 10.80 5.25
C LEU A 112 6.49 11.87 5.66
N ASP A 113 6.52 13.03 4.98
CA ASP A 113 7.30 14.20 5.42
C ASP A 113 6.57 15.02 6.50
N GLN A 114 5.29 14.72 6.79
CA GLN A 114 4.51 15.39 7.83
C GLN A 114 4.48 14.52 9.10
N ASP A 115 4.90 15.10 10.23
CA ASP A 115 5.00 14.39 11.52
C ASP A 115 3.70 13.68 11.93
N GLY A 116 2.54 14.30 11.69
CA GLY A 116 1.24 13.71 12.01
C GLY A 116 0.93 12.49 11.13
N ASP A 117 1.20 12.59 9.84
CA ASP A 117 0.91 11.54 8.87
C ASP A 117 1.84 10.34 9.04
N ILE A 118 3.14 10.55 9.28
CA ILE A 118 4.05 9.43 9.53
C ILE A 118 3.72 8.71 10.85
N GLN A 119 3.30 9.43 11.89
CA GLN A 119 2.86 8.82 13.16
C GLN A 119 1.60 7.97 12.95
N GLU A 120 0.62 8.51 12.22
CA GLU A 120 -0.61 7.80 11.90
C GLU A 120 -0.35 6.57 11.01
N ALA A 121 0.51 6.70 10.01
CA ALA A 121 0.93 5.59 9.14
C ALA A 121 1.68 4.51 9.94
N CYS A 122 2.58 4.88 10.85
CA CYS A 122 3.31 3.91 11.68
C CYS A 122 2.39 3.19 12.66
N LYS A 123 1.39 3.89 13.21
CA LYS A 123 0.37 3.27 14.05
C LYS A 123 -0.47 2.27 13.24
N THR A 124 -0.82 2.65 12.01
CA THR A 124 -1.71 1.86 11.15
C THR A 124 -1.02 0.64 10.53
N TYR A 125 0.17 0.83 9.93
CA TYR A 125 0.88 -0.18 9.13
C TYR A 125 2.17 -0.70 9.80
N GLY A 126 2.45 -0.27 11.04
CA GLY A 126 3.60 -0.73 11.81
C GLY A 126 4.90 -0.04 11.45
N ASN A 127 6.02 -0.64 11.88
CA ASN A 127 7.34 -0.02 11.74
C ASN A 127 7.78 -0.03 10.26
N PRO A 128 8.14 1.13 9.67
CA PRO A 128 8.58 1.21 8.29
C PRO A 128 9.78 0.35 7.93
N LYS A 129 10.60 -0.03 8.91
CA LYS A 129 11.74 -0.94 8.70
C LYS A 129 11.33 -2.36 8.31
N ASN A 130 10.07 -2.73 8.57
CA ASN A 130 9.51 -4.03 8.23
C ASN A 130 8.75 -4.00 6.90
N TRP A 131 8.65 -2.82 6.26
CA TRP A 131 8.06 -2.70 4.93
C TRP A 131 9.07 -3.16 3.88
N VAL A 132 8.69 -4.19 3.12
CA VAL A 132 9.54 -4.81 2.10
C VAL A 132 8.95 -4.58 0.72
N GLU A 133 9.82 -4.34 -0.26
CA GLU A 133 9.39 -4.20 -1.65
C GLU A 133 8.88 -5.53 -2.19
N ILE A 134 7.72 -5.48 -2.83
CA ILE A 134 7.06 -6.62 -3.45
C ILE A 134 7.41 -6.63 -4.94
N ASP A 135 8.13 -7.66 -5.36
CA ASP A 135 8.36 -7.94 -6.77
C ASP A 135 7.20 -8.80 -7.30
N ARG A 136 6.49 -8.29 -8.31
CA ARG A 136 5.34 -8.98 -8.93
C ARG A 136 5.72 -10.37 -9.47
N ASP A 137 6.97 -10.53 -9.89
CA ASP A 137 7.44 -11.73 -10.56
C ASP A 137 8.16 -12.70 -9.60
N LYS A 138 8.48 -12.28 -8.37
CA LYS A 138 9.28 -13.07 -7.41
C LYS A 138 8.64 -13.32 -6.05
N GLY A 139 7.53 -12.65 -5.72
CA GLY A 139 6.97 -12.70 -4.36
C GLY A 139 7.91 -12.07 -3.32
N PHE A 140 7.58 -12.21 -2.03
CA PHE A 140 8.30 -11.57 -0.91
C PHE A 140 9.79 -11.94 -0.87
N THR A 141 10.69 -11.02 -1.24
CA THR A 141 12.12 -11.14 -0.96
C THR A 141 12.48 -10.33 0.29
N LYS A 142 12.71 -11.04 1.40
CA LYS A 142 13.19 -10.48 2.67
C LYS A 142 14.59 -9.90 2.46
N PHE A 143 14.78 -8.59 2.69
CA PHE A 143 16.11 -7.99 2.71
C PHE A 143 16.87 -8.47 3.95
N THR A 144 18.00 -9.13 3.74
CA THR A 144 18.93 -9.49 4.81
C THR A 144 19.89 -8.34 5.11
N ASP A 145 19.95 -7.99 6.39
CA ASP A 145 21.07 -7.37 7.11
C ASP A 145 21.18 -5.82 7.15
N THR A 146 20.86 -5.24 8.32
CA THR A 146 21.86 -4.72 9.28
C THR A 146 21.19 -3.91 10.39
N SER A 147 21.24 -4.46 11.61
CA SER A 147 21.44 -3.77 12.89
C SER A 147 21.33 -2.23 12.91
N GLY A 148 20.33 -1.71 13.62
CA GLY A 148 20.28 -0.31 14.05
C GLY A 148 18.88 0.15 14.44
N GLY A 149 18.67 0.43 15.73
CA GLY A 149 17.41 0.83 16.36
C GLY A 149 16.79 2.15 15.85
N CYS A 150 15.69 2.56 16.48
CA CYS A 150 14.76 3.61 16.04
C CYS A 150 15.32 5.04 16.05
N ASP A 151 16.62 5.24 16.24
CA ASP A 151 17.22 6.57 16.45
C ASP A 151 18.00 7.13 15.25
N ASN A 152 17.98 6.53 14.05
CA ASN A 152 18.78 7.03 12.90
C ASN A 152 18.17 6.79 11.50
N MET A 153 16.95 7.28 11.25
CA MET A 153 16.38 7.38 9.89
C MET A 153 16.73 8.69 9.17
N ILE A 154 17.85 9.36 9.52
CA ILE A 154 18.39 10.52 8.78
C ILE A 154 19.46 10.12 7.73
N GLN A 155 19.88 8.84 7.64
CA GLN A 155 21.06 8.49 6.82
C GLN A 155 20.94 7.31 5.84
N LYS A 156 19.76 6.73 5.58
CA LYS A 156 19.65 5.54 4.70
C LYS A 156 18.99 5.74 3.33
N PHE A 157 18.71 6.98 2.90
CA PHE A 157 18.35 7.30 1.51
C PHE A 157 19.47 8.14 0.89
N ASN A 158 20.40 7.49 0.18
CA ASN A 158 21.51 8.16 -0.52
C ASN A 158 20.98 9.11 -1.62
N LEU A 159 20.81 10.38 -1.28
CA LEU A 159 20.63 11.50 -2.21
C LEU A 159 21.99 12.19 -2.40
N ARG A 160 22.56 12.07 -3.61
CA ARG A 160 23.39 13.11 -4.20
C ARG A 160 22.60 13.76 -5.31
#